data_AF-A0A3M1DXX9-F1
#
_entry.id   AF-A0A3M1DXX9-F1
#
_cell.length_a   1.000
_cell.length_b   1.000
_cell.length_c   1.000
_cell.angle_alpha   90.00
_cell.angle_beta   90.00
_cell.angle_gamma   90.00
#
_symmetry.space_group_name_H-M   'P 1'
#
loop_
_entity.id
_entity.type
_entity.pdbx_description
1 polymer ?
#
loop_
_entity_poly.entity_id
_entity_poly.type
_entity_poly.pdbx_seq_one_letter_code
_entity_poly.pdbx_strand_id
1 'polypeptide(L)'
;VYLFLAVIGAFCDVAALNAIGRIGLLLLAIIAVTVTVHALILFLTGAAFRIDPDIVAVASQANIGGGTSALALARSLGRDDLTLPAVLVGSLGYAMGTYLGFFTAEHLL
;
A
#
# COMPACT_ATOMS: atom_id res chain seq x y z
N VAL A 1 -4.74 -14.48 6.50
CA VAL A 1 -4.23 -13.45 5.58
C VAL A 1 -4.71 -13.68 4.15
N TYR A 2 -4.41 -14.81 3.52
CA TYR A 2 -4.82 -15.05 2.12
C TYR A 2 -6.34 -14.98 1.86
N LEU A 3 -7.18 -15.57 2.73
CA LEU A 3 -8.64 -15.44 2.61
C LEU A 3 -9.10 -13.97 2.73
N PHE A 4 -8.48 -13.20 3.63
CA PHE A 4 -8.78 -11.78 3.79
C PHE A 4 -8.44 -10.98 2.53
N LEU A 5 -7.25 -11.18 1.95
CA LEU A 5 -6.85 -10.50 0.70
C LEU A 5 -7.75 -10.92 -0.47
N ALA A 6 -8.07 -12.21 -0.60
CA ALA A 6 -8.95 -12.71 -1.65
C ALA A 6 -10.34 -12.07 -1.56
N VAL A 7 -10.87 -11.91 -0.35
CA VAL A 7 -12.17 -11.29 -0.11
C VAL A 7 -12.14 -9.79 -0.41
N ILE A 8 -11.15 -9.03 0.09
CA ILE A 8 -11.01 -7.59 -0.21
C ILE A 8 -10.86 -7.37 -1.73
N GLY A 9 -10.07 -8.19 -2.41
CA GLY A 9 -9.89 -8.11 -3.86
C GLY A 9 -11.17 -8.45 -4.63
N ALA A 10 -11.92 -9.47 -4.20
CA ALA A 10 -13.20 -9.83 -4.80
C ALA A 10 -14.29 -8.76 -4.57
N PHE A 11 -14.23 -8.03 -3.45
CA PHE A 11 -15.11 -6.89 -3.16
C PHE A 11 -14.72 -5.61 -3.89
N CYS A 12 -13.69 -5.64 -4.76
CA CYS A 12 -13.35 -4.49 -5.59
C CYS A 12 -14.46 -4.25 -6.62
N ASP A 13 -15.41 -3.39 -6.24
CA ASP A 13 -16.65 -3.19 -6.97
C ASP A 13 -16.48 -2.12 -8.07
N VAL A 14 -16.07 -2.59 -9.24
CA VAL A 14 -15.95 -1.76 -10.45
C VAL A 14 -17.31 -1.15 -10.85
N ALA A 15 -18.42 -1.85 -10.56
CA ALA A 15 -19.75 -1.33 -10.83
C ALA A 15 -20.10 -0.17 -9.89
N ALA A 16 -19.74 -0.24 -8.60
CA ALA A 16 -19.85 0.88 -7.67
C ALA A 16 -18.98 2.06 -8.10
N LEU A 17 -17.74 1.82 -8.55
CA LEU A 17 -16.88 2.89 -9.07
C LEU A 17 -17.53 3.63 -10.26
N ASN A 18 -18.14 2.88 -11.17
CA ASN A 18 -18.88 3.44 -12.30
C ASN A 18 -20.15 4.18 -11.86
N ALA A 19 -20.87 3.66 -10.85
CA ALA A 19 -22.08 4.28 -10.31
C ALA A 19 -21.82 5.64 -9.65
N ILE A 20 -20.62 5.84 -9.07
CA ILE A 20 -20.17 7.14 -8.52
C ILE A 20 -19.86 8.16 -9.65
N GLY A 21 -19.80 7.71 -10.90
CA GLY A 21 -19.65 8.55 -12.09
C GLY A 21 -18.31 9.30 -12.13
N ARG A 22 -18.36 10.61 -12.40
CA ARG A 22 -17.15 11.44 -12.57
C ARG A 22 -16.24 11.44 -11.34
N ILE A 23 -16.81 11.38 -10.13
CA ILE A 23 -16.02 11.35 -8.89
C ILE A 23 -15.23 10.04 -8.80
N GLY A 24 -15.84 8.91 -9.19
CA GLY A 24 -15.16 7.61 -9.20
C GLY A 24 -13.96 7.61 -10.13
N LEU A 25 -14.11 8.16 -11.35
CA LEU A 25 -13.01 8.33 -12.29
C LEU A 25 -11.89 9.24 -11.76
N LEU A 26 -12.24 10.32 -11.06
CA LEU A 26 -11.25 11.22 -10.44
C LEU A 26 -10.49 10.51 -9.31
N LEU A 27 -11.17 9.76 -8.46
CA LEU A 27 -10.53 8.96 -7.40
C LEU A 27 -9.59 7.91 -7.99
N LEU A 28 -10.02 7.20 -9.03
CA LEU A 28 -9.17 6.25 -9.74
C LEU A 28 -7.93 6.93 -10.33
N ALA A 29 -8.09 8.08 -10.96
CA ALA A 29 -6.96 8.84 -11.51
C ALA A 29 -5.98 9.29 -10.43
N ILE A 30 -6.48 9.79 -9.29
CA ILE A 30 -5.64 10.18 -8.14
C ILE A 30 -4.87 8.97 -7.60
N ILE A 31 -5.54 7.84 -7.41
CA ILE A 31 -4.90 6.61 -6.93
C ILE A 31 -3.86 6.11 -7.93
N ALA A 32 -4.19 6.07 -9.22
CA ALA A 32 -3.27 5.62 -10.25
C ALA A 32 -2.01 6.50 -10.31
N VAL A 33 -2.16 7.82 -10.26
CA VAL A 33 -1.02 8.75 -10.27
C VAL A 33 -0.19 8.60 -9.00
N THR A 34 -0.80 8.57 -7.81
CA THR A 34 -0.08 8.46 -6.54
C THR A 34 0.69 7.15 -6.43
N VAL A 35 0.07 6.02 -6.77
CA VAL A 35 0.74 4.70 -6.77
C VAL A 35 1.86 4.65 -7.80
N THR A 36 1.67 5.23 -8.99
CA THR A 36 2.71 5.28 -10.03
C THR A 36 3.89 6.11 -9.59
N VAL A 37 3.67 7.32 -9.08
CA VAL A 37 4.73 8.20 -8.58
C VAL A 37 5.48 7.55 -7.43
N HIS A 38 4.75 6.95 -6.47
CA HIS A 38 5.36 6.18 -5.38
C HIS A 38 6.26 5.05 -5.91
N ALA A 39 5.75 4.23 -6.82
CA ALA A 39 6.51 3.12 -7.38
C ALA A 39 7.75 3.61 -8.14
N LEU A 40 7.63 4.66 -8.95
CA LEU A 40 8.77 5.26 -9.65
C LEU A 40 9.82 5.73 -8.65
N ILE A 41 9.45 6.53 -7.66
CA ILE A 41 10.42 7.05 -6.67
C ILE A 41 11.08 5.90 -5.93
N LEU A 42 10.31 4.96 -5.40
CA LEU A 42 10.81 3.91 -4.53
C LEU A 42 11.69 2.89 -5.28
N PHE A 43 11.26 2.44 -6.47
CA PHE A 43 12.05 1.49 -7.25
C PHE A 43 13.26 2.14 -7.93
N LEU A 44 13.17 3.39 -8.39
CA LEU A 44 14.34 4.10 -8.95
C LEU A 44 15.38 4.37 -7.87
N THR A 45 14.96 4.80 -6.67
CA THR A 45 15.89 4.98 -5.54
C THR A 45 16.48 3.64 -5.09
N GLY A 46 15.65 2.60 -4.96
CA GLY A 46 16.11 1.24 -4.67
C GLY A 46 17.17 0.76 -5.66
N ALA A 47 16.94 0.96 -6.96
CA ALA A 47 17.89 0.63 -8.02
C ALA A 47 19.18 1.49 -7.92
N ALA A 48 19.07 2.79 -7.69
CA ALA A 48 20.22 3.69 -7.57
C ALA A 48 21.14 3.32 -6.40
N PHE A 49 20.56 2.89 -5.27
CA PHE A 49 21.29 2.43 -4.09
C PHE A 49 21.63 0.94 -4.11
N ARG A 50 21.30 0.21 -5.18
CA ARG A 50 21.50 -1.25 -5.30
C ARG A 50 20.88 -2.03 -4.14
N ILE A 51 19.72 -1.60 -3.67
CA ILE A 51 18.95 -2.31 -2.65
C ILE A 51 18.31 -3.53 -3.30
N ASP A 52 18.27 -4.62 -2.54
CA ASP A 52 17.58 -5.84 -2.91
C ASP A 52 16.11 -5.55 -3.35
N PRO A 53 15.72 -5.94 -4.58
CA PRO A 53 14.37 -5.72 -5.08
C PRO A 53 13.26 -6.29 -4.20
N ASP A 54 13.51 -7.40 -3.50
CA ASP A 54 12.53 -8.00 -2.59
C ASP A 54 12.26 -7.08 -1.39
N ILE A 55 13.32 -6.46 -0.85
CA ILE A 55 13.21 -5.49 0.24
C ILE A 55 12.41 -4.27 -0.23
N VAL A 56 12.72 -3.76 -1.43
CA VAL A 56 12.00 -2.62 -2.02
C VAL A 56 10.52 -2.95 -2.23
N ALA A 57 10.21 -4.14 -2.74
CA ALA A 57 8.85 -4.60 -2.98
C ALA A 57 8.06 -4.78 -1.67
N VAL A 58 8.67 -5.39 -0.65
CA VAL A 58 8.05 -5.55 0.68
C VAL A 58 7.85 -4.21 1.36
N ALA A 59 8.81 -3.28 1.29
CA ALA A 59 8.65 -1.93 1.80
C ALA A 59 7.53 -1.16 1.09
N SER A 60 7.42 -1.30 -0.24
CA SER A 60 6.33 -0.73 -1.02
C SER A 60 4.97 -1.27 -0.57
N GLN A 61 4.87 -2.58 -0.37
CA GLN A 61 3.64 -3.20 0.13
C GLN A 61 3.31 -2.77 1.56
N ALA A 62 4.30 -2.63 2.44
CA ALA A 62 4.06 -2.17 3.80
C ALA A 62 3.48 -0.75 3.83
N ASN A 63 3.85 0.10 2.86
CA ASN A 63 3.29 1.44 2.68
C ASN A 63 1.88 1.42 2.06
N ILE A 64 1.70 0.78 0.90
CA ILE A 64 0.43 0.85 0.14
C ILE A 64 -0.63 -0.11 0.69
N GLY A 65 -0.26 -1.38 0.87
CA GLY A 65 -1.20 -2.45 1.26
C GLY A 65 -1.21 -2.76 2.75
N GLY A 66 -0.28 -2.21 3.52
CA GLY A 66 -0.16 -2.38 4.96
C GLY A 66 0.55 -3.68 5.37
N GLY A 67 0.65 -3.89 6.69
CA GLY A 67 1.46 -4.98 7.25
C GLY A 67 1.00 -6.39 6.85
N THR A 68 -0.31 -6.59 6.63
CA THR A 68 -0.86 -7.91 6.29
C THR A 68 -0.59 -8.32 4.84
N SER A 69 -0.68 -7.40 3.87
CA SER A 69 -0.32 -7.70 2.48
C SER A 69 1.19 -7.79 2.29
N ALA A 70 1.97 -6.95 3.00
CA ALA A 70 3.43 -7.00 2.98
C ALA A 70 3.98 -8.31 3.55
N LEU A 71 3.37 -8.82 4.63
CA LEU A 71 3.66 -10.15 5.17
C LEU A 71 3.41 -11.25 4.13
N ALA A 72 2.26 -11.19 3.45
CA ALA A 72 1.93 -12.16 2.40
C ALA A 72 2.94 -12.12 1.25
N LEU A 73 3.36 -10.92 0.83
CA LEU A 73 4.37 -10.76 -0.20
C LEU A 73 5.72 -11.34 0.24
N ALA A 74 6.22 -10.97 1.42
CA ALA A 74 7.50 -11.46 1.95
C ALA A 74 7.57 -12.99 1.95
N ARG A 75 6.48 -13.66 2.40
CA ARG A 75 6.39 -15.12 2.39
C ARG A 75 6.35 -15.71 0.97
N SER A 76 5.63 -15.07 0.04
CA SER A 76 5.57 -15.52 -1.36
C SER A 76 6.92 -15.40 -2.09
N LEU A 77 7.77 -14.47 -1.65
CA LEU A 77 9.14 -14.29 -2.15
C LEU A 77 10.17 -15.20 -1.44
N GLY A 78 9.75 -16.01 -0.46
CA GLY A 78 10.67 -16.83 0.34
C GLY A 78 11.56 -16.03 1.29
N ARG A 79 11.15 -14.80 1.64
CA ARG A 79 11.89 -13.85 2.49
C ARG A 79 11.32 -13.80 3.90
N ASP A 80 11.50 -14.89 4.64
CA ASP A 80 11.05 -14.99 6.03
C ASP A 80 11.76 -13.96 6.94
N ASP A 81 12.96 -13.53 6.58
CA ASP A 81 13.70 -12.42 7.21
C ASP A 81 12.94 -11.09 7.16
N LEU A 82 12.07 -10.90 6.16
CA LEU A 82 11.29 -9.67 5.97
C LEU A 82 9.88 -9.74 6.57
N THR A 83 9.44 -10.91 7.05
CA THR A 83 8.10 -11.12 7.64
C THR A 83 7.84 -10.19 8.83
N LEU A 84 8.74 -10.17 9.82
CA LEU A 84 8.57 -9.33 11.00
C LEU A 84 8.69 -7.83 10.66
N PRO A 85 9.71 -7.38 9.90
CA PRO A 85 9.78 -6.00 9.43
C PRO A 85 8.53 -5.52 8.69
N ALA A 86 7.96 -6.35 7.80
CA ALA A 86 6.76 -6.02 7.03
C ALA A 86 5.56 -5.70 7.93
N VAL A 87 5.31 -6.53 8.94
CA VAL A 87 4.21 -6.34 9.89
C VAL A 87 4.43 -5.10 10.75
N LEU A 88 5.65 -4.91 11.28
CA LEU A 88 5.95 -3.79 12.17
C LEU A 88 5.87 -2.45 11.46
N VAL A 89 6.55 -2.30 10.33
CA VAL A 89 6.57 -1.05 9.55
C VAL A 89 5.17 -0.73 9.03
N GLY A 90 4.44 -1.72 8.50
CA GLY A 90 3.08 -1.52 8.01
C GLY A 90 2.11 -1.11 9.12
N SER A 91 2.20 -1.72 10.31
CA SER A 91 1.32 -1.39 11.44
C SER A 91 1.63 -0.01 12.03
N LEU A 92 2.91 0.34 12.14
CA LEU A 92 3.34 1.66 12.60
C LEU A 92 2.89 2.75 11.62
N GLY A 93 3.11 2.54 10.32
CA GLY A 93 2.67 3.46 9.28
C GLY A 93 1.14 3.64 9.30
N TYR A 94 0.37 2.57 9.47
CA TYR A 94 -1.07 2.64 9.61
C TYR A 94 -1.51 3.46 10.82
N ALA A 95 -0.90 3.22 11.99
CA ALA A 95 -1.20 3.98 13.20
C ALA A 95 -0.90 5.47 13.01
N MET A 96 0.30 5.80 12.53
CA MET A 96 0.71 7.19 12.29
C MET A 96 -0.19 7.88 11.26
N GLY A 97 -0.42 7.25 10.11
CA GLY A 97 -1.25 7.80 9.04
C GLY A 97 -2.69 8.06 9.49
N THR A 98 -3.25 7.16 10.31
CA THR A 98 -4.60 7.32 10.87
C THR A 98 -4.68 8.54 11.79
N TYR A 99 -3.79 8.62 12.78
CA TYR A 99 -3.84 9.72 13.77
C TYR A 99 -3.47 11.08 13.15
N LEU A 100 -2.49 11.11 12.24
CA LEU A 100 -2.17 12.34 11.49
C LEU A 100 -3.33 12.74 10.58
N GLY A 101 -3.99 11.78 9.93
CA GLY A 101 -5.18 12.03 9.13
C GLY A 101 -6.29 12.70 9.94
N PHE A 102 -6.63 12.16 11.11
CA PHE A 102 -7.58 12.79 12.02
C PHE A 102 -7.16 14.20 12.44
N PHE A 103 -5.89 14.37 12.81
CA PHE A 103 -5.35 15.68 13.16
C PHE A 103 -5.53 16.69 12.02
N THR A 104 -5.21 16.31 10.77
CA THR A 104 -5.39 17.18 9.60
C THR A 104 -6.86 17.48 9.31
N ALA A 105 -7.75 16.50 9.47
CA ALA A 105 -9.18 16.69 9.24
C ALA A 105 -9.82 17.62 10.29
N GLU A 106 -9.30 17.64 11.51
CA GLU A 106 -9.80 18.51 12.58
C GLU A 106 -9.22 19.92 12.56
N HIS A 107 -7.96 20.09 12.12
CA HIS A 107 -7.25 21.37 12.24
C HIS A 107 -6.98 22.10 10.92
N LEU A 108 -7.03 21.40 9.76
CA LEU A 108 -6.70 21.98 8.45
C LEU A 108 -7.86 22.02 7.44
N LEU A 109 -8.99 21.36 7.73
CA LEU A 109 -10.21 21.35 6.90
C LEU A 109 -11.38 21.98 7.66
#